data_AF-A0A376BVV6-F1
#
_entry.id   AF-A0A376BVV6-F1
#
_cell.length_a   1.000
_cell.length_b   1.000
_cell.length_c   1.000
_cell.angle_alpha   90.00
_cell.angle_beta   90.00
_cell.angle_gamma   90.00
#
_symmetry.space_group_name_H-M   'P 1'
#
loop_
_entity.id
_entity.type
_entity.pdbx_description
1 polymer ?
#
loop_
_entity_poly.entity_id
_entity_poly.type
_entity_poly.pdbx_seq_one_letter_code
_entity_poly.pdbx_strand_id
1 'polypeptide(L)'
;MTIPNLEIRCSSLHKIMGKPKSKDELLGDTAKSHLFDFLKQSRFGYVKEVDSKEIRKGKECENEAIQNSGLVRGCVYEKCTLPRQHKVICEMDGVQAILTGECDIFDEVHSLIIDTKCVWDMSTFPICQMDAAQKAKKAGYDWQMHGYMMLYETQSACVDYWLLPTPEYFFSDWQRENEPDVIEQQTTFIEQIPWYERVTHLPIERNESKLGEIVARMRDALQFWILLHKTQFQAA
;
A
#
# COMPACT_ATOMS: atom_id res chain seq x y z
N MET A 1 23.08 -3.57 23.79
CA MET A 1 22.73 -3.74 22.36
C MET A 1 21.84 -2.57 21.98
N THR A 2 22.09 -1.90 20.86
CA THR A 2 21.29 -0.74 20.41
C THR A 2 20.01 -1.24 19.75
N ILE A 3 18.86 -0.75 20.20
CA ILE A 3 17.56 -1.07 19.60
C ILE A 3 17.50 -0.35 18.24
N PRO A 4 17.24 -1.06 17.12
CA PRO A 4 17.16 -0.42 15.80
C PRO A 4 15.89 0.43 15.68
N ASN A 5 15.94 1.45 14.83
CA ASN A 5 14.77 2.25 14.49
C ASN A 5 13.67 1.40 13.84
N LEU A 6 12.43 1.77 14.08
CA LEU A 6 11.25 1.12 13.54
C LEU A 6 10.81 1.83 12.26
N GLU A 7 11.13 1.23 11.11
CA GLU A 7 10.69 1.74 9.81
C GLU A 7 9.32 1.14 9.41
N ILE A 8 8.31 1.98 9.24
CA ILE A 8 6.96 1.58 8.83
C ILE A 8 6.68 2.16 7.45
N ARG A 9 6.43 1.28 6.47
CA ARG A 9 6.08 1.70 5.10
C ARG A 9 4.61 2.11 5.02
N CYS A 10 4.28 3.14 4.22
CA CYS A 10 2.90 3.56 3.98
C CYS A 10 2.00 2.39 3.57
N SER A 11 2.48 1.50 2.69
CA SER A 11 1.74 0.31 2.24
C SER A 11 1.47 -0.73 3.34
N SER A 12 2.20 -0.67 4.46
CA SER A 12 2.00 -1.53 5.64
C SER A 12 1.38 -0.82 6.84
N LEU A 13 1.04 0.48 6.74
CA LEU A 13 0.41 1.24 7.82
C LEU A 13 -0.82 0.52 8.37
N HIS A 14 -1.68 0.02 7.49
CA HIS A 14 -2.92 -0.67 7.88
C HIS A 14 -2.72 -1.82 8.87
N LYS A 15 -1.53 -2.45 8.90
CA LYS A 15 -1.21 -3.54 9.82
C LYS A 15 -1.14 -3.07 11.27
N ILE A 16 -0.79 -1.80 11.52
CA ILE A 16 -0.70 -1.22 12.87
C ILE A 16 -1.93 -0.39 13.27
N MET A 17 -2.80 -0.07 12.32
CA MET A 17 -4.00 0.73 12.57
C MET A 17 -5.13 -0.04 13.28
N GLY A 18 -5.08 -1.37 13.27
CA GLY A 18 -6.06 -2.20 13.97
C GLY A 18 -6.08 -1.91 15.47
N LYS A 19 -7.27 -1.62 16.00
CA LYS A 19 -7.48 -1.41 17.43
C LYS A 19 -7.37 -2.73 18.20
N PRO A 20 -6.79 -2.72 19.41
CA PRO A 20 -6.76 -3.89 20.29
C PRO A 20 -8.18 -4.29 20.71
N LYS A 21 -8.37 -5.57 21.04
CA LYS A 21 -9.67 -6.08 21.51
C LYS A 21 -9.92 -5.72 22.98
N SER A 22 -8.87 -5.74 23.80
CA SER A 22 -8.91 -5.28 25.19
C SER A 22 -8.38 -3.86 25.31
N LYS A 23 -8.93 -3.08 26.25
CA LYS A 23 -8.44 -1.74 26.59
C LYS A 23 -7.06 -1.77 27.25
N ASP A 24 -6.66 -2.90 27.82
CA ASP A 24 -5.38 -3.08 28.51
C ASP A 24 -4.23 -3.40 27.55
N GLU A 25 -4.54 -3.70 26.27
CA GLU A 25 -3.54 -4.00 25.26
C GLU A 25 -3.17 -2.75 24.45
N LEU A 26 -1.88 -2.57 24.19
CA LEU A 26 -1.38 -1.47 23.39
C LEU A 26 -1.64 -1.66 21.88
N LEU A 27 -1.53 -2.91 21.41
CA LEU A 27 -1.57 -3.28 20.00
C LEU A 27 -2.50 -4.47 19.76
N GLY A 28 -3.20 -4.50 18.63
CA GLY A 28 -3.92 -5.70 18.18
C GLY A 28 -2.98 -6.78 17.62
N ASP A 29 -3.51 -7.99 17.45
CA ASP A 29 -2.74 -9.18 17.04
C ASP A 29 -2.01 -9.00 15.70
N THR A 30 -2.65 -8.33 14.73
CA THR A 30 -2.04 -8.03 13.42
C THR A 30 -0.82 -7.11 13.56
N ALA A 31 -0.91 -6.10 14.42
CA ALA A 31 0.17 -5.15 14.66
C ALA A 31 1.35 -5.84 15.36
N LYS A 32 1.08 -6.65 16.39
CA LYS A 32 2.09 -7.48 17.06
C LYS A 32 2.79 -8.41 16.07
N SER A 33 2.01 -9.12 15.25
CA SER A 33 2.52 -10.04 14.22
C SER A 33 3.44 -9.32 13.23
N HIS A 34 3.06 -8.11 12.80
CA HIS A 34 3.88 -7.31 11.90
C HIS A 34 5.22 -6.89 12.54
N LEU A 35 5.21 -6.47 13.82
CA LEU A 35 6.43 -6.14 14.56
C LEU A 35 7.32 -7.36 14.80
N PHE A 36 6.74 -8.55 14.99
CA PHE A 36 7.53 -9.78 15.08
C PHE A 36 8.23 -10.12 13.77
N ASP A 37 7.62 -9.85 12.62
CA ASP A 37 8.28 -10.04 11.32
C ASP A 37 9.45 -9.05 11.16
N PHE A 38 9.31 -7.80 11.61
CA PHE A 38 10.44 -6.86 11.67
C PHE A 38 11.56 -7.35 12.59
N LEU A 39 11.23 -7.92 13.76
CA LEU A 39 12.23 -8.48 14.66
C LEU A 39 12.98 -9.66 14.01
N LYS A 40 12.28 -10.53 13.28
CA LYS A 40 12.93 -11.62 12.54
C LYS A 40 13.86 -11.08 11.46
N GLN A 41 13.45 -10.03 10.76
CA GLN A 41 14.28 -9.38 9.75
C GLN A 41 15.53 -8.74 10.37
N SER A 42 15.38 -7.93 11.42
CA SER A 42 16.50 -7.23 12.06
C SER A 42 17.49 -8.18 12.73
N ARG A 43 17.00 -9.30 13.28
CA ARG A 43 17.81 -10.25 14.04
C ARG A 43 18.43 -11.35 13.18
N PHE A 44 17.67 -11.90 12.24
CA PHE A 44 18.06 -13.09 11.48
C PHE A 44 18.23 -12.81 9.98
N GLY A 45 17.96 -11.59 9.51
CA GLY A 45 17.93 -11.28 8.08
C GLY A 45 16.76 -11.93 7.34
N TYR A 46 15.78 -12.48 8.06
CA TYR A 46 14.64 -13.15 7.44
C TYR A 46 13.69 -12.13 6.80
N VAL A 47 13.59 -12.16 5.47
CA VAL A 47 12.62 -11.38 4.72
C VAL A 47 11.52 -12.32 4.24
N LYS A 48 10.29 -12.04 4.65
CA LYS A 48 9.13 -12.76 4.12
C LYS A 48 8.95 -12.39 2.66
N GLU A 49 9.11 -13.36 1.77
CA GLU A 49 8.81 -13.19 0.36
C GLU A 49 7.30 -12.99 0.18
N VAL A 50 6.94 -11.95 -0.55
CA VAL A 50 5.56 -11.66 -0.93
C VAL A 50 5.56 -11.55 -2.45
N ASP A 51 5.39 -12.70 -3.10
CA ASP A 51 5.26 -12.80 -4.54
C ASP A 51 3.91 -13.46 -4.88
N SER A 52 3.13 -12.78 -5.71
CA SER A 52 1.85 -13.26 -6.20
C SER A 52 1.68 -12.81 -7.64
N LYS A 53 0.84 -13.52 -8.41
CA LYS A 53 0.55 -13.14 -9.80
C LYS A 53 -0.03 -11.73 -9.90
N GLU A 54 -0.82 -11.31 -8.91
CA GLU A 54 -1.42 -9.98 -8.81
C GLU A 54 -0.36 -8.91 -8.58
N ILE A 55 0.62 -9.17 -7.69
CA ILE A 55 1.74 -8.24 -7.46
C ILE A 55 2.62 -8.11 -8.70
N ARG A 56 2.91 -9.22 -9.37
CA ARG A 56 3.71 -9.23 -10.61
C ARG A 56 3.01 -8.47 -11.73
N LYS A 57 1.70 -8.72 -11.96
CA LYS A 57 0.90 -7.95 -12.91
C LYS A 57 0.88 -6.46 -12.56
N GLY A 58 0.71 -6.14 -11.28
CA GLY A 58 0.76 -4.78 -10.75
C GLY A 58 2.01 -4.03 -11.19
N LYS A 59 3.18 -4.65 -11.00
CA LYS A 59 4.48 -4.07 -11.39
C LYS A 59 4.63 -3.95 -12.91
N GLU A 60 4.26 -4.99 -13.65
CA GLU A 60 4.42 -5.02 -15.12
C GLU A 60 3.58 -3.94 -15.79
N CYS A 61 2.33 -3.76 -15.34
CA CYS A 61 1.39 -2.83 -15.92
C CYS A 61 1.45 -1.41 -15.32
N GLU A 62 2.37 -1.14 -14.38
CA GLU A 62 2.45 0.12 -13.64
C GLU A 62 2.67 1.33 -14.56
N ASN A 63 3.60 1.20 -15.51
CA ASN A 63 3.91 2.29 -16.45
C ASN A 63 2.72 2.65 -17.34
N GLU A 64 1.99 1.64 -17.83
CA GLU A 64 0.79 1.84 -18.64
C GLU A 64 -0.33 2.51 -17.81
N ALA A 65 -0.54 2.05 -16.57
CA ALA A 65 -1.49 2.67 -15.66
C ALA A 65 -1.16 4.13 -15.37
N ILE A 66 0.12 4.47 -15.15
CA ILE A 66 0.57 5.86 -14.94
C ILE A 66 0.28 6.74 -16.15
N GLN A 67 0.61 6.27 -17.35
CA GLN A 67 0.35 6.99 -18.59
C GLN A 67 -1.16 7.22 -18.79
N ASN A 68 -1.96 6.17 -18.61
CA ASN A 68 -3.41 6.25 -18.74
C ASN A 68 -4.04 7.16 -17.68
N SER A 69 -3.52 7.18 -16.45
CA SER A 69 -3.91 8.13 -15.39
C SER A 69 -3.67 9.58 -15.78
N GLY A 70 -2.63 9.86 -16.58
CA GLY A 70 -2.40 11.16 -17.19
C GLY A 70 -3.44 11.47 -18.27
N LEU A 71 -3.65 10.54 -19.20
CA LEU A 71 -4.58 10.71 -20.33
C LEU A 71 -6.01 11.03 -19.88
N VAL A 72 -6.57 10.32 -18.89
CA VAL A 72 -7.92 10.60 -18.37
C VAL A 72 -8.05 11.97 -17.69
N ARG A 73 -6.93 12.56 -17.28
CA ARG A 73 -6.87 13.89 -16.63
C ARG A 73 -6.40 14.99 -17.57
N GLY A 74 -6.06 14.69 -18.82
CA GLY A 74 -5.44 15.65 -19.75
C GLY A 74 -4.04 16.09 -19.32
N CYS A 75 -3.36 15.25 -18.53
CA CYS A 75 -2.01 15.47 -18.01
C CYS A 75 -1.03 14.50 -18.67
N VAL A 76 0.27 14.78 -18.52
CA VAL A 76 1.34 13.82 -18.80
C VAL A 76 1.97 13.47 -17.46
N TYR A 77 1.81 12.21 -17.06
CA TYR A 77 2.40 11.70 -15.82
C TYR A 77 3.49 10.68 -16.09
N GLU A 78 4.47 10.67 -15.21
CA GLU A 78 5.57 9.72 -15.15
C GLU A 78 5.68 9.19 -13.73
N LYS A 79 6.36 8.06 -13.56
CA LYS A 79 6.64 7.50 -12.24
C LYS A 79 7.41 8.52 -11.40
N CYS A 80 7.00 8.69 -10.16
CA CYS A 80 7.73 9.49 -9.18
C CYS A 80 9.13 8.91 -8.98
N THR A 81 10.15 9.69 -9.32
CA THR A 81 11.57 9.31 -9.20
C THR A 81 12.25 9.92 -7.99
N LEU A 82 11.50 10.62 -7.13
CA LEU A 82 12.04 11.13 -5.87
C LEU A 82 12.53 9.97 -5.01
N PRO A 83 13.61 10.16 -4.22
CA PRO A 83 14.02 9.17 -3.25
C PRO A 83 12.86 8.78 -2.34
N ARG A 84 12.90 7.56 -1.79
CA ARG A 84 11.92 7.12 -0.81
C ARG A 84 11.81 8.15 0.30
N GLN A 85 10.64 8.77 0.38
CA GLN A 85 10.36 9.80 1.37
C GLN A 85 10.28 9.15 2.74
N HIS A 86 10.75 9.88 3.75
CA HIS A 86 10.74 9.42 5.12
C HIS A 86 10.49 10.58 6.08
N LYS A 87 9.83 10.27 7.21
CA LYS A 87 9.57 11.24 8.27
C LYS A 87 9.63 10.56 9.62
N VAL A 88 10.44 11.08 10.53
CA VAL A 88 10.43 10.65 11.93
C VAL A 88 9.12 11.12 12.55
N ILE A 89 8.31 10.16 12.99
CA ILE A 89 6.98 10.44 13.56
C ILE A 89 7.05 10.59 15.07
N CYS A 90 7.85 9.76 15.72
CA CYS A 90 8.10 9.86 17.14
C CYS A 90 9.45 9.24 17.51
N GLU A 91 9.97 9.65 18.66
CA GLU A 91 11.19 9.13 19.26
C GLU A 91 10.91 8.83 20.73
N MET A 92 11.41 7.70 21.22
CA MET A 92 11.28 7.25 22.60
C MET A 92 12.55 6.48 22.99
N ASP A 93 13.15 6.81 24.12
CA ASP A 93 14.39 6.19 24.61
C ASP A 93 15.53 6.15 23.57
N GLY A 94 15.64 7.17 22.72
CA GLY A 94 16.63 7.24 21.64
C GLY A 94 16.37 6.31 20.46
N VAL A 95 15.17 5.72 20.35
CA VAL A 95 14.72 4.90 19.22
C VAL A 95 13.63 5.65 18.47
N GLN A 96 13.72 5.68 17.14
CA GLN A 96 12.78 6.41 16.28
C GLN A 96 11.78 5.46 15.61
N ALA A 97 10.55 5.95 15.42
CA ALA A 97 9.60 5.39 14.46
C ALA A 97 9.57 6.27 13.21
N ILE A 98 9.93 5.70 12.08
CA ILE A 98 10.11 6.39 10.81
C ILE A 98 9.02 5.91 9.85
N LEU A 99 8.18 6.84 9.40
CA LEU A 99 7.25 6.58 8.30
C LEU A 99 8.03 6.67 6.99
N THR A 100 7.85 5.72 6.09
CA THR A 100 8.54 5.70 4.79
C THR A 100 7.58 5.39 3.64
N GLY A 101 7.83 5.93 2.44
CA GLY A 101 6.92 5.73 1.31
C GLY A 101 7.46 6.21 -0.02
N GLU A 102 6.99 5.56 -1.08
CA GLU A 102 7.25 5.86 -2.48
C GLU A 102 5.88 5.79 -3.16
N CYS A 103 5.39 6.91 -3.69
CA CYS A 103 4.12 6.96 -4.42
C CYS A 103 4.35 6.69 -5.90
N ASP A 104 3.30 6.38 -6.65
CA ASP A 104 3.44 6.17 -8.09
C ASP A 104 3.56 7.49 -8.84
N ILE A 105 2.68 8.45 -8.56
CA ILE A 105 2.69 9.77 -9.19
C ILE A 105 2.58 10.83 -8.09
N PHE A 106 3.42 11.85 -8.19
CA PHE A 106 3.36 13.06 -7.38
C PHE A 106 3.07 14.26 -8.29
N ASP A 107 1.85 14.76 -8.24
CA ASP A 107 1.42 15.96 -8.94
C ASP A 107 1.45 17.13 -7.95
N GLU A 108 2.61 17.78 -7.88
CA GLU A 108 2.87 18.89 -6.97
C GLU A 108 1.96 20.09 -7.26
N VAL A 109 1.70 20.39 -8.54
CA VAL A 109 0.90 21.54 -8.98
C VAL A 109 -0.51 21.47 -8.42
N HIS A 110 -1.09 20.26 -8.41
CA HIS A 110 -2.44 20.03 -7.89
C HIS A 110 -2.47 19.55 -6.44
N SER A 111 -1.33 19.48 -5.76
CA SER A 111 -1.22 18.93 -4.40
C SER A 111 -1.88 17.55 -4.28
N LEU A 112 -1.53 16.66 -5.21
CA LEU A 112 -2.19 15.38 -5.44
C LEU A 112 -1.16 14.23 -5.52
N ILE A 113 -1.45 13.16 -4.79
CA ILE A 113 -0.80 11.86 -4.99
C ILE A 113 -1.73 10.98 -5.82
N ILE A 114 -1.21 10.29 -6.83
CA ILE A 114 -1.97 9.22 -7.51
C ILE A 114 -1.22 7.91 -7.29
N ASP A 115 -1.94 6.91 -6.82
CA ASP A 115 -1.43 5.56 -6.58
C ASP A 115 -2.24 4.59 -7.44
N THR A 116 -1.56 3.91 -8.34
CA THR A 116 -2.15 3.02 -9.33
C THR A 116 -2.30 1.63 -8.75
N LYS A 117 -3.46 1.02 -8.99
CA LYS A 117 -3.78 -0.36 -8.60
C LYS A 117 -4.26 -1.13 -9.82
N CYS A 118 -3.33 -1.77 -10.53
CA CYS A 118 -3.67 -2.67 -11.62
C CYS A 118 -4.32 -3.93 -11.04
N VAL A 119 -5.64 -4.06 -11.19
CA VAL A 119 -6.38 -5.20 -10.67
C VAL A 119 -6.13 -6.45 -11.51
N TRP A 120 -6.28 -7.62 -10.89
CA TRP A 120 -6.01 -8.88 -11.56
C TRP A 120 -7.01 -9.15 -12.70
N ASP A 121 -8.29 -8.95 -12.44
CA ASP A 121 -9.38 -9.26 -13.37
C ASP A 121 -10.65 -8.46 -13.05
N MET A 122 -11.70 -8.68 -13.85
CA MET A 122 -13.01 -8.05 -13.67
C MET A 122 -13.65 -8.36 -12.31
N SER A 123 -13.39 -9.53 -11.72
CA SER A 123 -13.98 -9.91 -10.42
C SER A 123 -13.44 -9.05 -9.26
N THR A 124 -12.20 -8.58 -9.40
CA THR A 124 -11.51 -7.75 -8.42
C THR A 124 -11.56 -6.27 -8.75
N PHE A 125 -11.93 -5.88 -9.97
CA PHE A 125 -12.17 -4.50 -10.37
C PHE A 125 -13.34 -3.87 -9.58
N PRO A 126 -13.16 -2.69 -8.97
CA PRO A 126 -14.28 -1.94 -8.42
C PRO A 126 -15.05 -1.22 -9.52
N ILE A 127 -16.32 -1.55 -9.72
CA ILE A 127 -17.13 -0.98 -10.82
C ILE A 127 -17.57 0.47 -10.59
N CYS A 128 -17.51 0.94 -9.34
CA CYS A 128 -17.88 2.31 -8.98
C CYS A 128 -17.15 2.77 -7.71
N GLN A 129 -17.24 4.07 -7.40
CA GLN A 129 -16.56 4.66 -6.24
C GLN A 129 -16.97 4.02 -4.91
N MET A 130 -18.25 3.61 -4.76
CA MET A 130 -18.72 2.95 -3.54
C MET A 130 -18.03 1.60 -3.33
N ASP A 131 -17.86 0.82 -4.39
CA ASP A 131 -17.12 -0.45 -4.33
C ASP A 131 -15.62 -0.19 -4.10
N ALA A 132 -15.04 0.77 -4.82
CA ALA A 132 -13.64 1.18 -4.63
C ALA A 132 -13.34 1.57 -3.18
N ALA A 133 -14.22 2.35 -2.54
CA ALA A 133 -14.08 2.75 -1.14
C ALA A 133 -14.09 1.54 -0.18
N GLN A 134 -14.95 0.54 -0.43
CA GLN A 134 -14.98 -0.69 0.37
C GLN A 134 -13.69 -1.51 0.21
N LYS A 135 -13.21 -1.67 -1.02
CA LYS A 135 -11.95 -2.37 -1.32
C LYS A 135 -10.75 -1.64 -0.73
N ALA A 136 -10.66 -0.32 -0.88
CA ALA A 136 -9.61 0.51 -0.29
C ALA A 136 -9.58 0.42 1.23
N LYS A 137 -10.75 0.44 1.88
CA LYS A 137 -10.86 0.26 3.34
C LYS A 137 -10.36 -1.12 3.78
N LYS A 138 -10.75 -2.18 3.07
CA LYS A 138 -10.34 -3.56 3.37
C LYS A 138 -8.84 -3.78 3.15
N ALA A 139 -8.29 -3.22 2.07
CA ALA A 139 -6.87 -3.32 1.72
C ALA A 139 -5.98 -2.32 2.48
N GLY A 140 -6.59 -1.33 3.14
CA GLY A 140 -5.87 -0.31 3.89
C GLY A 140 -5.25 0.81 3.05
N TYR A 141 -5.67 0.97 1.79
CA TYR A 141 -5.16 2.00 0.89
C TYR A 141 -5.52 3.41 1.37
N ASP A 142 -6.62 3.55 2.11
CA ASP A 142 -6.97 4.80 2.78
C ASP A 142 -5.85 5.26 3.74
N TRP A 143 -5.35 4.36 4.59
CA TRP A 143 -4.21 4.65 5.47
C TRP A 143 -2.92 4.88 4.69
N GLN A 144 -2.70 4.11 3.62
CA GLN A 144 -1.56 4.30 2.73
C GLN A 144 -1.54 5.72 2.14
N MET A 145 -2.68 6.20 1.62
CA MET A 145 -2.79 7.53 1.01
C MET A 145 -2.56 8.65 2.03
N HIS A 146 -3.12 8.54 3.24
CA HIS A 146 -2.84 9.50 4.31
C HIS A 146 -1.36 9.48 4.71
N GLY A 147 -0.71 8.31 4.71
CA GLY A 147 0.73 8.21 4.87
C GLY A 147 1.51 8.98 3.80
N TYR A 148 1.13 8.85 2.52
CA TYR A 148 1.75 9.63 1.45
C TYR A 148 1.50 11.13 1.61
N MET A 149 0.28 11.56 1.93
CA MET A 149 -0.03 12.98 2.19
C MET A 149 0.80 13.56 3.36
N MET A 150 1.21 12.74 4.34
CA MET A 150 2.13 13.18 5.40
C MET A 150 3.58 13.34 4.93
N LEU A 151 4.02 12.51 3.98
CA LEU A 151 5.39 12.47 3.48
C LEU A 151 5.66 13.50 2.38
N TYR A 152 4.68 13.70 1.49
CA TYR A 152 4.77 14.60 0.33
C TYR A 152 4.06 15.94 0.54
N GLU A 153 3.52 16.17 1.75
CA GLU A 153 2.86 17.42 2.14
C GLU A 153 1.70 17.85 1.22
N THR A 154 0.95 16.86 0.71
CA THR A 154 -0.19 17.08 -0.19
C THR A 154 -1.54 17.17 0.54
N GLN A 155 -2.51 17.78 -0.14
CA GLN A 155 -3.89 17.96 0.34
C GLN A 155 -4.84 16.85 -0.11
N SER A 156 -4.49 16.11 -1.17
CA SER A 156 -5.34 15.06 -1.69
C SER A 156 -4.53 13.88 -2.22
N ALA A 157 -5.22 12.75 -2.34
CA ALA A 157 -4.73 11.57 -3.02
C ALA A 157 -5.85 10.92 -3.85
N CYS A 158 -5.48 10.13 -4.85
CA CYS A 158 -6.41 9.33 -5.63
C CYS A 158 -5.85 7.92 -5.80
N VAL A 159 -6.69 6.93 -5.51
CA VAL A 159 -6.38 5.54 -5.89
C VAL A 159 -7.04 5.28 -7.24
N ASP A 160 -6.21 5.01 -8.24
CA ASP A 160 -6.64 4.67 -9.59
C ASP A 160 -6.64 3.15 -9.76
N TYR A 161 -7.82 2.55 -9.67
CA TYR A 161 -7.98 1.12 -9.96
C TYR A 161 -8.06 0.92 -11.47
N TRP A 162 -7.02 0.33 -12.05
CA TRP A 162 -6.92 0.09 -13.50
C TRP A 162 -7.21 -1.37 -13.83
N LEU A 163 -8.13 -1.59 -14.77
CA LEU A 163 -8.41 -2.89 -15.39
C LEU A 163 -7.67 -2.98 -16.73
N LEU A 164 -6.43 -3.46 -16.67
CA LEU A 164 -5.61 -3.69 -17.86
C LEU A 164 -5.64 -5.18 -18.25
N PRO A 165 -5.52 -5.50 -19.55
CA PRO A 165 -5.40 -6.89 -20.00
C PRO A 165 -4.27 -7.60 -19.24
N THR A 166 -4.51 -8.82 -18.80
CA THR A 166 -3.47 -9.64 -18.17
C THR A 166 -2.55 -10.21 -19.25
N PRO A 167 -1.23 -9.93 -19.25
CA PRO A 167 -0.35 -10.45 -20.30
C PRO A 167 -0.39 -11.99 -20.35
N GLU A 168 -0.44 -12.57 -21.55
CA GLU A 168 -0.76 -14.02 -21.70
C GLU A 168 0.23 -14.96 -20.99
N TYR A 169 1.48 -14.54 -20.81
CA TYR A 169 2.50 -15.33 -20.10
C TYR A 169 2.26 -15.44 -18.59
N PHE A 170 1.30 -14.71 -18.02
CA PHE A 170 0.86 -14.90 -16.65
C PHE A 170 -0.01 -16.15 -16.45
N PHE A 171 -0.56 -16.70 -17.54
CA PHE A 171 -1.29 -17.97 -17.50
C PHE A 171 -0.30 -19.14 -17.65
N SER A 172 -0.55 -20.22 -16.93
CA SER A 172 0.23 -21.45 -17.13
C SER A 172 -0.17 -22.19 -18.42
N ASP A 173 0.67 -23.11 -18.90
CA ASP A 173 0.33 -23.95 -20.05
C ASP A 173 -0.97 -24.73 -19.83
N TRP A 174 -1.16 -25.24 -18.60
CA TRP A 174 -2.38 -25.93 -18.22
C TRP A 174 -3.62 -25.03 -18.37
N GLN A 175 -3.55 -23.76 -17.97
CA GLN A 175 -4.66 -22.83 -18.13
C GLN A 175 -4.92 -22.48 -19.59
N ARG A 176 -3.88 -22.35 -20.42
CA ARG A 176 -4.03 -22.16 -21.86
C ARG A 176 -4.77 -23.31 -22.53
N GLU A 177 -4.52 -24.54 -22.09
CA GLU A 177 -5.15 -25.74 -22.63
C GLU A 177 -6.56 -25.98 -22.09
N ASN A 178 -6.81 -25.65 -20.82
CA ASN A 178 -8.03 -26.07 -20.10
C ASN A 178 -8.99 -24.92 -19.75
N GLU A 179 -8.55 -23.67 -19.81
CA GLU A 179 -9.32 -22.48 -19.43
C GLU A 179 -9.29 -21.35 -20.48
N PRO A 180 -9.48 -21.62 -21.78
CA PRO A 180 -9.39 -20.59 -22.83
C PRO A 180 -10.37 -19.42 -22.61
N ASP A 181 -11.58 -19.69 -22.13
CA ASP A 181 -12.60 -18.66 -21.84
C ASP A 181 -12.14 -17.70 -20.72
N VAL A 182 -11.39 -18.20 -19.74
CA VAL A 182 -10.85 -17.38 -18.64
C VAL A 182 -9.78 -16.43 -19.16
N ILE A 183 -8.94 -16.92 -20.08
CA ILE A 183 -7.90 -16.11 -20.72
C ILE A 183 -8.55 -15.04 -21.58
N GLU A 184 -9.53 -15.39 -22.42
CA GLU A 184 -10.27 -14.42 -23.24
C GLU A 184 -10.92 -13.32 -22.39
N GLN A 185 -11.56 -13.70 -21.28
CA GLN A 185 -12.17 -12.76 -20.33
C GLN A 185 -11.16 -11.81 -19.66
N GLN A 186 -9.90 -12.23 -19.50
CA GLN A 186 -8.83 -11.44 -18.88
C GLN A 186 -7.91 -10.74 -19.89
N THR A 187 -8.11 -10.97 -21.19
CA THR A 187 -7.31 -10.39 -22.27
C THR A 187 -8.23 -9.64 -23.23
N THR A 188 -8.65 -10.29 -24.31
CA THR A 188 -9.45 -9.75 -25.41
C THR A 188 -10.72 -9.06 -24.93
N PHE A 189 -11.44 -9.63 -23.96
CA PHE A 189 -12.65 -9.00 -23.43
C PHE A 189 -12.35 -7.65 -22.78
N ILE A 190 -11.28 -7.56 -21.98
CA ILE A 190 -10.86 -6.29 -21.37
C ILE A 190 -10.46 -5.29 -22.46
N GLU A 191 -9.75 -5.74 -23.50
CA GLU A 191 -9.36 -4.89 -24.64
C GLU A 191 -10.54 -4.31 -25.43
N GLN A 192 -11.70 -4.94 -25.39
CA GLN A 192 -12.91 -4.44 -26.04
C GLN A 192 -13.63 -3.35 -25.23
N ILE A 193 -13.42 -3.28 -23.91
CA ILE A 193 -13.99 -2.24 -23.06
C ILE A 193 -13.35 -0.90 -23.42
N PRO A 194 -14.09 0.21 -23.62
CA PRO A 194 -13.46 1.51 -23.83
C PRO A 194 -12.46 1.85 -22.73
N TRP A 195 -11.25 2.27 -23.07
CA TRP A 195 -10.14 2.43 -22.12
C TRP A 195 -10.47 3.36 -20.94
N TYR A 196 -11.27 4.41 -21.17
CA TYR A 196 -11.71 5.36 -20.14
C TYR A 196 -12.76 4.76 -19.18
N GLU A 197 -13.35 3.60 -19.49
CA GLU A 197 -14.22 2.83 -18.61
C GLU A 197 -13.44 1.76 -17.81
N ARG A 198 -12.15 1.57 -18.12
CA ARG A 198 -11.28 0.60 -17.43
C ARG A 198 -10.62 1.17 -16.17
N VAL A 199 -11.11 2.29 -15.67
CA VAL A 199 -10.59 2.90 -14.45
C VAL A 199 -11.71 3.33 -13.52
N THR A 200 -11.51 3.08 -12.23
CA THR A 200 -12.34 3.66 -11.17
C THR A 200 -11.46 4.49 -10.26
N HIS A 201 -11.76 5.79 -10.23
CA HIS A 201 -11.06 6.76 -9.40
C HIS A 201 -11.67 6.84 -8.01
N LEU A 202 -10.86 6.60 -6.98
CA LEU A 202 -11.23 6.86 -5.59
C LEU A 202 -10.47 8.09 -5.07
N PRO A 203 -11.08 9.29 -5.09
CA PRO A 203 -10.50 10.47 -4.46
C PRO A 203 -10.54 10.34 -2.94
N ILE A 204 -9.46 10.75 -2.29
CA ILE A 204 -9.28 10.73 -0.84
C ILE A 204 -8.71 12.10 -0.43
N GLU A 205 -9.51 12.86 0.31
CA GLU A 205 -9.08 14.12 0.89
C GLU A 205 -8.25 13.90 2.14
N ARG A 206 -7.28 14.79 2.36
CA ARG A 206 -6.49 14.82 3.58
C ARG A 206 -7.38 14.98 4.80
N ASN A 207 -7.22 14.08 5.77
CA ASN A 207 -7.97 14.12 7.02
C ASN A 207 -7.03 14.18 8.23
N GLU A 208 -6.92 15.35 8.86
CA GLU A 208 -6.03 15.58 10.01
C GLU A 208 -6.29 14.64 11.20
N SER A 209 -7.53 14.19 11.40
CA SER A 209 -7.85 13.21 12.46
C SER A 209 -7.18 11.86 12.17
N LYS A 210 -7.23 11.39 10.92
CA LYS A 210 -6.53 10.16 10.50
C LYS A 210 -5.02 10.30 10.61
N LEU A 211 -4.46 11.47 10.29
CA LEU A 211 -3.04 11.74 10.45
C LEU A 211 -2.64 11.64 11.94
N GLY A 212 -3.43 12.24 12.82
CA GLY A 212 -3.27 12.10 14.27
C GLY A 212 -3.35 10.63 14.73
N GLU A 213 -4.25 9.84 14.15
CA GLU A 213 -4.36 8.40 14.45
C GLU A 213 -3.12 7.63 13.98
N ILE A 214 -2.58 7.92 12.79
CA ILE A 214 -1.32 7.31 12.30
C ILE A 214 -0.19 7.60 13.31
N VAL A 215 -0.04 8.86 13.74
CA VAL A 215 0.99 9.24 14.71
C VAL A 215 0.82 8.50 16.03
N ALA A 216 -0.41 8.41 16.55
CA ALA A 216 -0.69 7.69 17.79
C ALA A 216 -0.34 6.20 17.67
N ARG A 217 -0.76 5.55 16.58
CA ARG A 217 -0.50 4.11 16.36
C ARG A 217 0.98 3.81 16.13
N MET A 218 1.72 4.72 15.50
CA MET A 218 3.17 4.58 15.36
C MET A 218 3.89 4.73 16.71
N ARG A 219 3.40 5.60 17.61
CA ARG A 219 3.91 5.71 18.98
C ARG A 219 3.65 4.43 19.78
N ASP A 220 2.45 3.88 19.69
CA ASP A 220 2.10 2.59 20.33
C ASP A 220 2.99 1.46 19.80
N ALA A 221 3.23 1.43 18.48
CA ALA A 221 4.12 0.46 17.85
C ALA A 221 5.57 0.60 18.34
N LEU A 222 6.08 1.83 18.47
CA LEU A 222 7.42 2.11 18.99
C LEU A 222 7.58 1.68 20.44
N GLN A 223 6.61 1.98 21.30
CA GLN A 223 6.63 1.58 22.70
C GLN A 223 6.65 0.04 22.83
N PHE A 224 5.82 -0.66 22.05
CA PHE A 224 5.86 -2.12 22.02
C PHE A 224 7.19 -2.66 21.49
N TRP A 225 7.75 -2.05 20.45
CA TRP A 225 9.04 -2.41 19.87
C TRP A 225 10.17 -2.32 20.89
N ILE A 226 10.23 -1.23 21.66
CA ILE A 226 11.20 -1.04 22.73
C ILE A 226 11.00 -2.09 23.84
N LEU A 227 9.76 -2.35 24.27
CA LEU A 227 9.46 -3.36 25.28
C LEU A 227 9.90 -4.76 24.84
N LEU A 228 9.61 -5.11 23.58
CA LEU A 228 10.01 -6.39 22.98
C LEU A 228 11.54 -6.58 23.01
N HIS A 229 12.30 -5.51 22.74
CA HIS A 229 13.76 -5.51 22.82
C HIS A 229 14.32 -5.36 24.23
N LYS A 230 13.54 -4.95 25.24
CA LYS A 230 14.03 -4.95 26.63
C LYS A 230 13.82 -6.32 27.28
N THR A 231 12.66 -6.93 27.03
CA THR A 231 12.27 -8.23 27.61
C THR A 231 13.09 -9.40 27.09
N GLN A 232 13.46 -9.44 25.81
CA GLN A 232 14.30 -10.52 25.28
C GLN A 232 15.76 -10.51 25.75
N PHE A 233 16.28 -9.36 26.20
CA PHE A 233 17.69 -9.20 26.59
C PHE A 233 17.90 -9.16 28.11
N GLN A 234 16.84 -9.30 28.89
CA GLN A 234 16.91 -9.58 30.33
C GLN A 234 16.93 -11.09 30.64
N ALA A 235 16.62 -11.93 29.66
CA ALA A 235 16.56 -13.40 29.80
C ALA A 235 17.82 -14.13 29.27
N ALA A 236 18.91 -13.39 28.98
CA ALA A 236 20.18 -13.92 28.52
C ALA A 236 21.32 -13.49 29.46
#